data_AF-A0A917Q304-F1
#
_entry.id   AF-A0A917Q304-F1
#
_cell.length_a   1.000
_cell.length_b   1.000
_cell.length_c   1.000
_cell.angle_alpha   90.00
_cell.angle_beta   90.00
_cell.angle_gamma   90.00
#
_symmetry.space_group_name_H-M   'P 1'
#
loop_
_entity.id
_entity.type
_entity.pdbx_description
1 polymer ?
#
loop_
_entity_poly.entity_id
_entity_poly.type
_entity_poly.pdbx_seq_one_letter_code
_entity_poly.pdbx_strand_id
1 'polypeptide(L)'
;MENDRRIRKQIYLDPGQNSQVKQLAARNDKSEAEIIREAIDSYLISNRTNPEDPLFELVGMVRDGVKNGSTTHDRDIYLSKKGDTDEEG
;
A
#
# COMPACT_ATOMS: atom_id res chain seq x y z
N MET A 1 -6.43 16.19 -3.41
CA MET A 1 -5.21 15.36 -3.27
C MET A 1 -4.79 15.46 -1.82
N GLU A 2 -5.07 14.42 -1.04
CA GLU A 2 -4.67 14.35 0.37
C GLU A 2 -3.14 14.27 0.40
N ASN A 3 -2.49 15.24 1.06
CA ASN A 3 -1.03 15.34 1.06
C ASN A 3 -0.41 14.10 1.70
N ASP A 4 0.47 13.39 0.98
CA ASP A 4 1.39 12.36 1.51
C ASP A 4 2.43 13.01 2.45
N ARG A 5 1.95 13.54 3.58
CA ARG A 5 2.76 14.35 4.48
C ARG A 5 3.49 13.43 5.45
N ARG A 6 4.71 13.06 5.09
CA ARG A 6 5.61 12.33 5.99
C ARG A 6 6.01 13.20 7.18
N ILE A 7 5.95 12.63 8.38
CA ILE A 7 6.37 13.29 9.63
C ILE A 7 7.84 12.97 9.87
N ARG A 8 8.68 14.02 10.00
CA ARG A 8 10.10 13.84 10.34
C ARG A 8 10.23 13.37 11.79
N LYS A 9 10.92 12.26 11.99
CA LYS A 9 11.37 11.78 13.30
C LYS A 9 12.89 11.67 13.31
N GLN A 10 13.50 12.04 14.43
CA GLN A 10 14.92 11.81 14.70
C GLN A 10 15.02 10.67 15.71
N ILE A 11 15.85 9.67 15.41
CA ILE A 11 16.09 8.50 16.24
C ILE A 11 17.59 8.21 16.24
N TYR A 12 18.07 7.61 17.32
CA TYR A 12 19.42 7.06 17.38
C TYR A 12 19.39 5.60 16.93
N LEU A 13 20.38 5.21 16.13
CA LEU A 13 20.62 3.84 15.71
C LEU A 13 21.98 3.41 16.22
N ASP A 14 22.09 2.15 16.63
CA ASP A 14 23.39 1.58 16.93
C ASP A 14 24.23 1.50 15.65
N PRO A 15 25.58 1.55 15.73
CA PRO A 15 26.44 1.47 14.55
C PRO A 15 26.16 0.24 13.68
N GLY A 16 25.86 -0.90 14.30
CA GLY A 16 25.48 -2.13 13.61
C GLY A 16 24.17 -2.00 12.83
N GLN A 17 23.13 -1.39 13.44
CA GLN A 17 21.85 -1.15 12.78
C GLN A 17 22.01 -0.23 11.57
N ASN A 18 22.78 0.85 11.72
CA ASN A 18 23.08 1.76 10.62
C ASN A 18 23.76 1.04 9.44
N SER A 19 24.79 0.21 9.72
CA SER A 19 25.45 -0.59 8.69
C SER A 19 24.50 -1.58 8.01
N GLN A 20 23.62 -2.24 8.76
CA GLN A 20 22.66 -3.19 8.22
C GLN A 20 21.60 -2.53 7.34
N VAL A 21 21.04 -1.39 7.77
CA VAL A 21 20.07 -0.61 6.98
C VAL A 21 20.70 -0.17 5.67
N LYS A 22 21.94 0.35 5.70
CA LYS A 22 22.66 0.77 4.48
C LYS A 22 22.91 -0.38 3.52
N GLN A 23 23.33 -1.55 4.02
CA GLN A 23 23.54 -2.73 3.18
C GLN A 23 22.23 -3.22 2.55
N LEU A 24 21.15 -3.24 3.32
CA LEU A 24 19.84 -3.69 2.82
C LEU A 24 19.26 -2.72 1.79
N ALA A 25 19.39 -1.42 2.02
CA ALA A 25 19.03 -0.37 1.08
C ALA A 25 19.77 -0.55 -0.26
N ALA A 26 21.09 -0.76 -0.22
CA ALA A 26 21.91 -0.98 -1.40
C ALA A 26 21.55 -2.29 -2.14
N ARG A 27 21.26 -3.37 -1.42
CA ARG A 27 20.89 -4.67 -2.02
C ARG A 27 19.53 -4.63 -2.71
N ASN A 28 18.60 -3.83 -2.18
CA ASN A 28 17.21 -3.80 -2.63
C ASN A 28 16.88 -2.61 -3.54
N ASP A 29 17.86 -1.77 -3.89
CA ASP A 29 17.68 -0.51 -4.63
C ASP A 29 16.61 0.40 -4.00
N LYS A 30 16.64 0.51 -2.67
CA LYS A 30 15.70 1.32 -1.87
C LYS A 30 16.42 2.39 -1.08
N SER A 31 15.69 3.45 -0.69
CA SER A 31 16.20 4.40 0.29
C SER A 31 16.25 3.78 1.69
N GLU A 32 17.23 4.16 2.52
CA GLU A 32 17.29 3.74 3.93
C GLU A 32 16.00 4.09 4.69
N ALA A 33 15.39 5.25 4.38
CA ALA A 33 14.13 5.66 4.97
C ALA A 33 12.97 4.71 4.61
N GLU A 34 13.00 4.10 3.42
CA GLU A 34 12.01 3.10 3.01
C GLU A 34 12.18 1.79 3.75
N ILE A 35 13.42 1.31 3.86
CA ILE A 35 13.74 0.14 4.69
C ILE A 35 13.25 0.35 6.13
N ILE A 36 13.51 1.52 6.72
CA ILE A 36 13.07 1.84 8.08
C ILE A 36 11.54 1.86 8.19
N ARG A 37 10.83 2.44 7.20
CA ARG A 37 9.35 2.43 7.19
C ARG A 37 8.79 1.01 7.09
N GLU A 38 9.32 0.18 6.19
CA GLU A 38 8.90 -1.21 6.02
C GLU A 38 9.13 -2.04 7.27
N ALA A 39 10.27 -1.84 7.95
CA ALA A 39 10.56 -2.50 9.22
C ALA A 39 9.58 -2.06 10.33
N ILE A 40 9.27 -0.77 10.43
CA ILE A 40 8.27 -0.26 11.38
C ILE A 40 6.88 -0.84 11.07
N ASP A 41 6.44 -0.81 9.82
CA ASP A 41 5.16 -1.39 9.40
C ASP A 41 5.07 -2.86 9.78
N SER A 42 6.11 -3.64 9.46
CA SER A 42 6.16 -5.07 9.74
C SER A 42 6.10 -5.37 11.23
N TYR A 43 6.83 -4.60 12.05
CA TYR A 43 6.80 -4.73 13.50
C TYR A 43 5.44 -4.35 14.09
N LEU A 44 4.82 -3.29 13.59
CA LEU A 44 3.49 -2.87 14.05
C LEU A 44 2.41 -3.89 13.67
N ILE A 45 2.52 -4.54 12.52
CA ILE A 45 1.60 -5.61 12.11
C ILE A 45 1.79 -6.84 13.02
N SER A 46 3.04 -7.29 13.20
CA SER A 46 3.31 -8.49 14.01
C SER A 46 3.00 -8.32 15.49
N ASN A 47 3.08 -7.09 16.00
CA ASN A 47 2.84 -6.78 17.41
C ASN A 47 1.41 -6.29 17.71
N ARG A 48 0.48 -6.33 16.73
CA ARG A 48 -0.94 -6.01 16.94
C ARG A 48 -1.71 -7.25 17.37
N THR A 49 -1.88 -7.38 18.69
CA THR A 49 -2.56 -8.47 19.42
C THR A 49 -4.09 -8.49 19.25
N ASN A 50 -4.65 -8.14 18.09
CA ASN A 50 -6.10 -8.29 17.89
C ASN A 50 -6.39 -9.11 16.61
N PRO A 51 -6.57 -10.44 16.74
CA PRO A 51 -6.75 -11.36 15.62
C PRO A 51 -8.12 -11.29 14.91
N GLU A 52 -9.03 -10.38 15.30
CA GLU A 52 -10.46 -10.40 14.91
C GLU A 52 -10.88 -9.34 13.88
N ASP A 53 -9.98 -8.59 13.25
CA ASP A 53 -10.38 -7.56 12.26
C ASP A 53 -10.09 -8.00 10.80
N PRO A 54 -11.11 -8.51 10.07
CA PRO A 54 -10.98 -9.03 8.70
C PRO A 54 -10.68 -7.96 7.65
N LEU A 55 -10.79 -6.67 7.98
CA LEU A 55 -10.39 -5.60 7.05
C LEU A 55 -8.86 -5.50 6.89
N PHE A 56 -8.08 -6.10 7.79
CA PHE A 56 -6.62 -6.04 7.71
C PHE A 56 -5.99 -7.09 6.80
N GLU A 57 -6.64 -8.25 6.57
CA GLU A 57 -6.21 -9.20 5.53
C GLU A 57 -6.23 -8.54 4.14
N LEU A 58 -7.20 -7.64 3.92
CA LEU A 58 -7.35 -6.87 2.68
C LEU A 58 -6.18 -5.90 2.46
N VAL A 59 -5.68 -5.25 3.51
CA VAL A 59 -4.53 -4.31 3.41
C VAL A 59 -3.25 -5.05 2.97
N GLY A 60 -3.06 -6.29 3.45
CA GLY A 60 -1.96 -7.15 3.03
C GLY A 60 -2.06 -7.57 1.56
N MET A 61 -3.26 -7.93 1.08
CA MET A 61 -3.48 -8.34 -0.32
C MET A 61 -3.39 -7.18 -1.33
N VAL A 62 -3.84 -5.98 -0.96
CA VAL A 62 -3.85 -4.81 -1.86
C VAL A 62 -2.45 -4.35 -2.25
N ARG A 63 -1.42 -4.60 -1.42
CA ARG A 63 -0.02 -4.32 -1.79
C ARG A 63 0.47 -5.14 -3.00
N ASP A 64 -0.18 -6.28 -3.30
CA ASP A 64 0.14 -7.15 -4.44
C ASP A 64 -0.84 -6.95 -5.64
N GLY A 65 -1.85 -6.09 -5.46
CA GLY A 65 -2.93 -5.86 -6.44
C GLY A 65 -2.74 -4.59 -7.27
N VAL A 66 -2.48 -4.80 -8.58
CA VAL A 66 -2.59 -3.86 -9.72
C VAL A 66 -2.85 -2.39 -9.36
N LYS A 67 -1.80 -1.57 -9.48
CA LYS A 67 -1.73 -0.11 -9.25
C LYS A 67 -2.64 0.76 -10.16
N ASN A 68 -3.55 0.18 -10.94
CA ASN A 68 -4.28 0.90 -11.99
C ASN A 68 -5.79 0.58 -12.10
N GLY A 69 -6.42 0.07 -11.04
CA GLY A 69 -7.87 -0.22 -11.05
C GLY A 69 -8.79 1.01 -10.93
N SER A 70 -8.27 2.16 -10.48
CA SER A 70 -9.10 3.28 -10.02
C SER A 70 -9.14 4.51 -10.95
N THR A 71 -8.60 4.42 -12.16
CA THR A 71 -8.55 5.56 -13.12
C THR A 71 -9.51 5.40 -14.30
N THR A 72 -10.25 4.28 -14.36
CA THR A 72 -11.15 4.00 -15.49
C THR A 72 -12.49 3.40 -15.03
N HIS A 73 -12.96 3.78 -13.85
CA HIS A 73 -14.26 3.32 -13.31
C HIS A 73 -15.42 3.69 -14.25
N ASP A 74 -15.36 4.87 -14.88
CA ASP A 74 -16.49 5.39 -15.64
C ASP A 74 -16.65 4.75 -17.03
N ARG A 75 -15.60 4.15 -17.61
CA ARG A 75 -15.71 3.61 -18.98
C ARG A 75 -16.51 2.32 -19.02
N ASP A 76 -16.39 1.49 -17.99
CA ASP A 76 -16.96 0.14 -17.99
C ASP A 76 -18.42 0.11 -17.50
N ILE A 77 -18.86 1.17 -16.80
CA ILE A 77 -20.24 1.28 -16.30
C ILE A 77 -21.21 1.72 -17.42
N TYR A 78 -20.78 2.56 -18.37
CA TYR A 78 -21.68 3.16 -19.37
C TYR A 78 -21.77 2.45 -20.72
N LEU A 79 -21.02 1.37 -20.97
CA LEU A 79 -21.12 0.60 -22.22
C LEU A 79 -22.14 -0.54 -22.20
N SER A 80 -22.82 -0.78 -21.07
CA SER A 80 -23.83 -1.85 -20.93
C SER A 80 -25.27 -1.45 -21.25
N LYS A 81 -25.53 -0.20 -21.66
CA LYS A 81 -26.86 0.24 -22.11
C LYS A 81 -26.84 0.92 -23.47
N LYS A 82 -26.68 0.11 -24.52
CA LYS A 82 -27.24 0.45 -25.83
C LYS A 82 -27.63 -0.81 -26.58
N GLY A 83 -28.93 -1.10 -26.58
CA GLY A 83 -29.54 -2.21 -27.28
C GLY A 83 -30.57 -2.87 -26.38
N ASP A 84 -31.79 -2.33 -26.39
CA ASP A 84 -33.03 -3.10 -26.56
C ASP A 84 -34.16 -2.07 -26.59
N THR A 85 -34.33 -1.53 -27.81
CA THR A 85 -35.58 -0.94 -28.25
C THR A 85 -36.51 -2.13 -28.49
N ASP A 86 -37.52 -2.32 -27.66
CA ASP A 86 -38.69 -3.10 -28.04
C ASP A 86 -39.92 -2.22 -27.87
N GLU A 87 -40.56 -1.98 -29.01
CA GLU A 87 -41.88 -1.40 -29.15
C GLU A 87 -42.91 -2.36 -28.56
N GLU A 88 -43.81 -1.87 -27.71
CA GLU A 88 -45.12 -2.49 -27.52
C GLU A 88 -46.20 -1.40 -27.38
N GLY A 89 -47.23 -1.50 -28.23
CA GLY A 89 -48.58 -0.96 -27.98
C GLY A 89 -48.99 0.26 -28.78
#